data_AF-A0A968F7R4-F1
#
_entry.id   AF-A0A968F7R4-F1
#
_cell.length_a   1.000
_cell.length_b   1.000
_cell.length_c   1.000
_cell.angle_alpha   90.00
_cell.angle_beta   90.00
_cell.angle_gamma   90.00
#
_symmetry.space_group_name_H-M   'P 1'
#
loop_
_entity.id
_entity.type
_entity.pdbx_description
1 polymer ?
#
loop_
_entity_poly.entity_id
_entity_poly.type
_entity_poly.pdbx_seq_one_letter_code
_entity_poly.pdbx_strand_id
1 'polypeptide(L)'
;MLDKLTPNAGSRLSWSLAVPALAVIFWVVGCGGGASVSSYSPAPVPQKPIARLGYSIQVGAFANLNNAVRLSNSLQARGLNAYYFIHQSGLYKVRFGNFSSKETARRKAERFRASGIIDEYYIVSPDEYAVAKQRKYGGSRYLRDEIVRTAKRFIGVPYRWGGSSPARGFDCSGLTMVVYQLNGLNLPRSSRAQYRAGTPVRRREISRGDLVFFATSGGSRVSHVGIYSGNGRFIHAPSKGKRIRTDSLSNRYFKNRYLGARTYVN
;
A
#
# COMPACT_ATOMS: atom_id res chain seq x y z
N MET A 1 -72.43 -41.59 -31.83
CA MET A 1 -73.79 -41.78 -32.35
C MET A 1 -74.67 -42.05 -31.14
N LEU A 2 -75.64 -41.17 -30.90
CA LEU A 2 -76.35 -40.92 -29.65
C LEU A 2 -77.59 -41.81 -29.44
N ASP A 3 -77.90 -42.02 -28.16
CA ASP A 3 -79.20 -42.04 -27.45
C ASP A 3 -80.33 -43.02 -27.76
N LYS A 4 -80.86 -43.65 -26.68
CA LYS A 4 -82.28 -43.70 -26.21
C LYS A 4 -82.30 -44.05 -24.68
N LEU A 5 -82.71 -43.16 -23.76
CA LEU A 5 -84.04 -42.84 -23.16
C LEU A 5 -84.67 -43.96 -22.25
N THR A 6 -84.54 -43.88 -20.89
CA THR A 6 -85.50 -43.42 -19.79
C THR A 6 -86.43 -44.53 -19.21
N PRO A 7 -87.19 -44.38 -18.08
CA PRO A 7 -87.11 -43.53 -16.86
C PRO A 7 -87.40 -44.26 -15.49
N ASN A 8 -87.19 -43.59 -14.33
CA ASN A 8 -88.09 -43.57 -13.15
C ASN A 8 -87.49 -42.64 -12.05
N ALA A 9 -88.07 -41.48 -11.73
CA ALA A 9 -89.18 -41.23 -10.79
C ALA A 9 -88.84 -41.48 -9.30
N GLY A 10 -88.64 -40.41 -8.54
CA GLY A 10 -88.48 -40.43 -7.08
C GLY A 10 -88.27 -39.03 -6.52
N SER A 11 -89.19 -38.57 -5.68
CA SER A 11 -89.52 -37.16 -5.43
C SER A 11 -88.92 -36.57 -4.15
N ARG A 12 -88.91 -35.22 -4.10
CA ARG A 12 -88.98 -34.31 -2.91
C ARG A 12 -87.73 -34.22 -2.01
N LEU A 13 -87.12 -33.04 -1.95
CA LEU A 13 -87.37 -32.01 -0.91
C LEU A 13 -86.33 -30.87 -1.02
N SER A 14 -86.83 -29.65 -1.12
CA SER A 14 -86.11 -28.39 -1.14
C SER A 14 -85.68 -27.95 0.26
N TRP A 15 -84.38 -27.74 0.51
CA TRP A 15 -83.90 -26.88 1.58
C TRP A 15 -82.69 -26.09 1.08
N SER A 16 -82.92 -24.80 0.83
CA SER A 16 -81.88 -23.80 0.60
C SER A 16 -81.19 -23.50 1.93
N LEU A 17 -79.94 -23.90 2.10
CA LEU A 17 -79.06 -23.37 3.14
C LEU A 17 -77.71 -23.02 2.52
N ALA A 18 -77.47 -21.72 2.42
CA ALA A 18 -76.18 -21.15 2.11
C ALA A 18 -75.14 -21.60 3.15
N VAL A 19 -74.01 -22.14 2.68
CA VAL A 19 -72.81 -22.36 3.50
C VAL A 19 -71.66 -21.61 2.82
N PRO A 20 -70.96 -20.73 3.54
CA PRO A 20 -70.00 -19.82 2.94
C PRO A 20 -68.71 -20.55 2.53
N ALA A 21 -68.11 -20.05 1.45
CA ALA A 21 -66.82 -20.49 0.93
C ALA A 21 -65.71 -20.35 1.99
N LEU A 22 -65.17 -21.49 2.44
CA LEU A 22 -63.93 -21.57 3.19
C LEU A 22 -62.77 -21.42 2.21
N ALA A 23 -62.27 -20.19 2.09
CA ALA A 23 -60.98 -19.91 1.44
C ALA A 23 -59.85 -20.51 2.28
N VAL A 24 -59.24 -21.58 1.77
CA VAL A 24 -58.00 -22.14 2.33
C VAL A 24 -56.86 -21.19 1.98
N ILE A 25 -56.53 -20.29 2.91
CA ILE A 25 -55.32 -19.47 2.84
C ILE A 25 -54.16 -20.31 3.38
N PHE A 26 -53.30 -20.79 2.47
CA PHE A 26 -52.00 -21.33 2.83
C PHE A 26 -51.12 -20.22 3.40
N TRP A 27 -51.02 -20.15 4.73
CA TRP A 27 -49.94 -19.42 5.40
C TRP A 27 -48.66 -20.24 5.33
N VAL A 28 -47.84 -19.99 4.31
CA VAL A 28 -46.43 -20.37 4.36
C VAL A 28 -45.74 -19.39 5.31
N VAL A 29 -45.58 -19.80 6.57
CA VAL A 29 -44.74 -19.08 7.55
C VAL A 29 -43.27 -19.33 7.17
N GLY A 30 -42.80 -18.54 6.20
CA GLY A 30 -41.38 -18.42 5.88
C GLY A 30 -40.71 -17.37 6.77
N CYS A 31 -40.31 -17.74 7.99
CA CYS A 31 -39.43 -16.89 8.80
C CYS A 31 -37.97 -17.00 8.33
N GLY A 32 -37.71 -16.55 7.10
CA GLY A 32 -36.37 -16.32 6.57
C GLY A 32 -35.88 -14.94 6.98
N GLY A 33 -35.68 -14.73 8.28
CA GLY A 33 -35.04 -13.52 8.82
C GLY A 33 -33.56 -13.51 8.45
N GLY A 34 -33.23 -12.95 7.29
CA GLY A 34 -31.85 -12.64 6.93
C GLY A 34 -31.28 -11.67 7.96
N ALA A 35 -30.53 -12.18 8.93
CA ALA A 35 -29.74 -11.34 9.82
C ALA A 35 -28.75 -10.55 8.96
N SER A 36 -29.08 -9.29 8.68
CA SER A 36 -28.12 -8.33 8.14
C SER A 36 -27.00 -8.21 9.17
N VAL A 37 -25.90 -8.91 8.94
CA VAL A 37 -24.68 -8.75 9.71
C VAL A 37 -24.22 -7.32 9.44
N SER A 38 -24.59 -6.40 10.32
CA SER A 38 -24.12 -5.03 10.30
C SER A 38 -22.61 -5.07 10.28
N SER A 39 -22.02 -4.73 9.13
CA SER A 39 -20.57 -4.67 9.01
C SER A 39 -20.11 -3.52 9.88
N TYR A 40 -19.76 -3.81 11.13
CA TYR A 40 -19.08 -2.88 11.99
C TYR A 40 -17.77 -2.48 11.31
N SER A 41 -17.81 -1.34 10.62
CA SER A 41 -16.63 -0.66 10.13
C SER A 41 -16.26 0.30 11.27
N PRO A 42 -15.30 -0.05 12.15
CA PRO A 42 -14.89 0.88 13.19
C PRO A 42 -14.54 2.22 12.53
N ALA A 43 -15.00 3.31 13.14
CA ALA A 43 -14.62 4.64 12.72
C ALA A 43 -13.08 4.69 12.61
N PRO A 44 -12.52 5.27 11.53
CA PRO A 44 -11.07 5.31 11.38
C PRO A 44 -10.50 6.10 12.56
N VAL A 45 -9.80 5.41 13.46
CA VAL A 45 -8.99 6.05 14.49
C VAL A 45 -8.04 6.99 13.76
N PRO A 46 -8.03 8.31 14.05
CA PRO A 46 -7.16 9.25 13.37
C PRO A 46 -5.72 8.86 13.64
N GLN A 47 -5.08 8.24 12.64
CA GLN A 47 -3.68 7.87 12.74
C GLN A 47 -2.84 9.13 12.55
N LYS A 48 -1.90 9.35 13.48
CA LYS A 48 -0.96 10.47 13.42
C LYS A 48 -0.25 10.47 12.05
N PRO A 49 -0.22 11.60 11.32
CA PRO A 49 0.52 11.70 10.08
C PRO A 49 1.98 11.28 10.27
N ILE A 50 2.53 10.55 9.29
CA ILE A 50 3.94 10.17 9.36
C ILE A 50 4.84 11.41 9.37
N ALA A 51 5.93 11.32 10.12
CA ALA A 51 6.85 12.45 10.29
C ALA A 51 7.45 12.88 8.95
N ARG A 52 7.58 14.19 8.74
CA ARG A 52 8.31 14.75 7.61
C ARG A 52 9.81 14.73 7.89
N LEU A 53 10.61 14.59 6.84
CA LEU A 53 12.06 14.69 6.94
C LEU A 53 12.50 16.15 7.07
N GLY A 54 13.47 16.35 7.94
CA GLY A 54 14.31 17.54 8.01
C GLY A 54 15.40 17.51 6.94
N TYR A 55 16.51 18.18 7.25
CA TYR A 55 17.67 18.24 6.35
C TYR A 55 18.31 16.86 6.21
N SER A 56 18.81 16.54 5.03
CA SER A 56 19.61 15.33 4.80
C SER A 56 20.87 15.66 4.01
N ILE A 57 21.83 14.75 4.06
CA ILE A 57 23.09 14.88 3.33
C ILE A 57 23.04 13.93 2.15
N GLN A 58 23.27 14.45 0.95
CA GLN A 58 23.38 13.69 -0.28
C GLN A 58 24.83 13.68 -0.76
N VAL A 59 25.32 12.50 -1.12
CA VAL A 59 26.71 12.28 -1.55
C VAL A 59 26.76 11.34 -2.75
N GLY A 60 27.88 11.41 -3.46
CA GLY A 60 28.18 10.52 -4.57
C GLY A 60 27.41 10.81 -5.85
N ALA A 61 27.89 10.18 -6.93
CA ALA A 61 27.34 10.22 -8.27
C ALA A 61 27.92 9.03 -9.06
N PHE A 62 27.57 7.82 -8.65
CA PHE A 62 28.19 6.59 -9.13
C PHE A 62 27.48 6.04 -10.36
N ALA A 63 28.22 5.73 -11.43
CA ALA A 63 27.70 4.94 -12.55
C ALA A 63 27.47 3.47 -12.14
N ASN A 64 28.33 2.93 -11.28
CA ASN A 64 28.23 1.56 -10.79
C ASN A 64 27.45 1.48 -9.48
N LEU A 65 26.34 0.73 -9.48
CA LEU A 65 25.51 0.48 -8.30
C LEU A 65 26.31 -0.01 -7.08
N ASN A 66 27.30 -0.88 -7.28
CA ASN A 66 28.06 -1.47 -6.18
C ASN A 66 28.84 -0.42 -5.38
N ASN A 67 29.26 0.68 -6.00
CA ASN A 67 29.94 1.77 -5.29
C ASN A 67 28.97 2.47 -4.32
N ALA A 68 27.75 2.75 -4.78
CA ALA A 68 26.70 3.31 -3.94
C ALA A 68 26.28 2.35 -2.81
N VAL A 69 26.22 1.04 -3.08
CA VAL A 69 25.94 0.01 -2.07
C VAL A 69 27.04 0.00 -1.00
N ARG A 70 28.32 -0.01 -1.38
CA ARG A 70 29.44 -0.01 -0.42
C ARG A 70 29.42 1.23 0.46
N LEU A 71 29.24 2.41 -0.13
CA LEU A 71 29.15 3.65 0.64
C LEU A 71 27.95 3.64 1.59
N SER A 72 26.77 3.23 1.11
CA SER A 72 25.57 3.13 1.94
C SER A 72 25.76 2.18 3.12
N ASN A 73 26.36 1.00 2.90
CA ASN A 73 26.64 0.04 3.96
C ASN A 73 27.68 0.59 4.96
N SER A 74 28.72 1.27 4.47
CA SER A 74 29.75 1.91 5.30
C SER A 74 29.15 2.96 6.25
N LEU A 75 28.23 3.79 5.74
CA LEU A 75 27.51 4.78 6.54
C LEU A 75 26.53 4.11 7.53
N GLN A 76 25.83 3.05 7.11
CA GLN A 76 24.94 2.27 7.98
C GLN A 76 25.68 1.60 9.15
N ALA A 77 26.86 1.04 8.90
CA ALA A 77 27.70 0.45 9.94
C ALA A 77 28.12 1.47 11.01
N ARG A 78 28.03 2.77 10.71
CA ARG A 78 28.28 3.89 11.63
C ARG A 78 27.00 4.45 12.26
N GLY A 79 25.91 3.68 12.23
CA GLY A 79 24.63 4.04 12.82
C GLY A 79 23.82 5.08 12.04
N LEU A 80 24.20 5.38 10.79
CA LEU A 80 23.44 6.32 9.97
C LEU A 80 22.31 5.60 9.20
N ASN A 81 21.15 6.24 9.13
CA ASN A 81 20.08 5.81 8.23
C ASN A 81 20.42 6.22 6.78
N ALA A 82 21.44 5.58 6.20
CA ALA A 82 21.91 5.84 4.86
C ALA A 82 21.20 4.96 3.84
N TYR A 83 20.93 5.53 2.67
CA TYR A 83 20.29 4.83 1.59
C TYR A 83 20.77 5.30 0.21
N TYR A 84 21.09 4.36 -0.69
CA TYR A 84 21.28 4.66 -2.10
C TYR A 84 19.97 4.75 -2.89
N PHE A 85 20.01 5.50 -3.99
CA PHE A 85 18.93 5.63 -4.94
C PHE A 85 19.45 6.00 -6.33
N ILE A 86 18.65 5.75 -7.36
CA ILE A 86 18.93 6.17 -8.72
C ILE A 86 18.33 7.57 -8.97
N HIS A 87 19.20 8.49 -9.38
CA HIS A 87 18.86 9.87 -9.68
C HIS A 87 18.28 10.00 -11.10
N GLN A 88 17.63 11.13 -11.40
CA GLN A 88 17.09 11.40 -12.75
C GLN A 88 18.17 11.42 -13.83
N SER A 89 19.42 11.71 -13.46
CA SER A 89 20.59 11.64 -14.35
C SER A 89 21.06 10.21 -14.66
N GLY A 90 20.42 9.18 -14.10
CA GLY A 90 20.85 7.77 -14.23
C GLY A 90 21.96 7.35 -13.27
N LEU A 91 22.59 8.29 -12.57
CA LEU A 91 23.64 8.00 -11.58
C LEU A 91 23.04 7.58 -10.23
N TYR A 92 23.73 6.68 -9.54
CA TYR A 92 23.41 6.30 -8.17
C TYR A 92 23.98 7.31 -7.19
N LYS A 93 23.16 7.75 -6.24
CA LYS A 93 23.54 8.66 -5.15
C LYS A 93 23.22 8.01 -3.82
N VAL A 94 23.82 8.49 -2.75
CA VAL A 94 23.51 8.07 -1.37
C VAL A 94 22.99 9.26 -0.60
N ARG A 95 21.95 9.07 0.21
CA ARG A 95 21.40 10.08 1.10
C ARG A 95 21.32 9.51 2.51
N PHE A 96 21.59 10.35 3.51
CA PHE A 96 21.53 9.93 4.91
C PHE A 96 21.19 11.09 5.84
N GLY A 97 20.68 10.72 7.00
CA GLY A 97 20.35 11.65 8.08
C GLY A 97 18.96 12.29 7.94
N ASN A 98 18.55 12.90 9.06
CA ASN A 98 17.29 13.59 9.25
C ASN A 98 17.54 14.65 10.32
N PHE A 99 18.17 15.75 9.94
CA PHE A 99 18.67 16.78 10.85
C PHE A 99 17.66 17.92 11.01
N SER A 100 17.57 18.48 12.21
CA SER A 100 16.68 19.59 12.52
C SER A 100 17.13 20.92 11.88
N SER A 101 18.43 21.08 11.58
CA SER A 101 18.98 22.30 10.99
C SER A 101 20.03 22.02 9.91
N LYS A 102 20.19 22.99 9.00
CA LYS A 102 21.19 22.96 7.93
C LYS A 102 22.61 22.92 8.49
N GLU A 103 22.87 23.66 9.55
CA GLU A 103 24.17 23.76 10.24
C GLU A 103 24.54 22.40 10.85
N THR A 104 23.59 21.72 11.47
CA THR A 104 23.84 20.39 12.04
C THR A 104 24.13 19.35 10.96
N ALA A 105 23.39 19.40 9.84
CA ALA A 105 23.66 18.56 8.68
C ALA A 105 25.06 18.86 8.09
N ARG A 106 25.41 20.13 7.91
CA ARG A 106 26.71 20.57 7.40
C ARG A 106 27.86 20.14 8.31
N ARG A 107 27.79 20.41 9.62
CA ARG A 107 28.82 19.97 10.57
C ARG A 107 29.02 18.46 10.52
N LYS A 108 27.95 17.68 10.39
CA LYS A 108 28.03 16.23 10.26
C LYS A 108 28.70 15.84 8.96
N ALA A 109 28.34 16.45 7.83
CA ALA A 109 28.96 16.20 6.53
C ALA A 109 30.46 16.52 6.54
N GLU A 110 30.88 17.69 7.05
CA GLU A 110 32.29 18.08 7.10
C GLU A 110 33.14 17.12 7.95
N ARG A 111 32.59 16.56 9.05
CA ARG A 111 33.28 15.51 9.81
C ARG A 111 33.51 14.24 8.99
N PHE A 112 32.53 13.83 8.18
CA PHE A 112 32.69 12.68 7.28
C PHE A 112 33.65 12.98 6.13
N ARG A 113 33.69 14.22 5.66
CA ARG A 113 34.63 14.68 4.63
C ARG A 113 36.07 14.71 5.14
N ALA A 114 36.28 15.30 6.31
CA ALA A 114 37.60 15.35 6.95
C ALA A 114 38.17 13.97 7.32
N SER A 115 37.31 12.96 7.50
CA SER A 115 37.72 11.56 7.73
C SER A 115 37.85 10.73 6.46
N GLY A 116 37.68 11.33 5.27
CA GLY A 116 37.78 10.63 3.98
C GLY A 116 36.66 9.62 3.71
N ILE A 117 35.53 9.70 4.43
CA ILE A 117 34.39 8.79 4.25
C ILE A 117 33.51 9.25 3.08
N ILE A 118 33.41 10.56 2.87
CA ILE A 118 32.70 11.19 1.75
C ILE A 118 33.61 12.25 1.13
N ASP A 119 33.45 12.53 -0.16
CA ASP A 119 34.18 13.59 -0.84
C ASP A 119 33.30 14.86 -0.90
N GLU A 120 32.54 15.00 -1.99
CA GLU A 120 31.57 16.07 -2.21
C GLU A 120 30.20 15.73 -1.64
N TYR A 121 29.53 16.75 -1.11
CA TYR A 121 28.21 16.60 -0.52
C TYR A 121 27.29 17.77 -0.84
N TYR A 122 25.99 17.50 -0.79
CA TYR A 122 24.92 18.48 -0.91
C TYR A 122 23.97 18.34 0.27
N ILE A 123 23.63 19.46 0.92
CA ILE A 123 22.62 19.49 1.96
C ILE A 123 21.25 19.68 1.32
N VAL A 124 20.42 18.65 1.41
CA VAL A 124 19.04 18.69 0.93
C VAL A 124 18.17 19.31 2.02
N SER A 125 17.50 20.39 1.66
CA SER A 125 16.60 21.14 2.53
C SER A 125 15.17 20.56 2.55
N PRO A 126 14.41 20.67 3.66
CA PRO A 126 13.05 20.14 3.75
C PRO A 126 12.07 20.66 2.69
N ASP A 127 12.24 21.91 2.25
CA ASP A 127 11.43 22.57 1.22
C ASP A 127 11.70 22.02 -0.19
N GLU A 128 12.80 21.30 -0.40
CA GLU A 128 13.11 20.66 -1.67
C GLU A 128 12.30 19.38 -1.91
N TYR A 129 11.76 18.76 -0.85
CA TYR A 129 10.98 17.53 -0.98
C TYR A 129 9.60 17.77 -1.60
N ALA A 130 9.09 16.77 -2.31
CA ALA A 130 7.76 16.82 -2.93
C ALA A 130 6.65 17.12 -1.90
N VAL A 131 6.73 16.58 -0.67
CA VAL A 131 5.72 16.83 0.37
C VAL A 131 5.63 18.31 0.76
N ALA A 132 6.73 19.04 0.74
CA ALA A 132 6.72 20.48 1.05
C ALA A 132 6.18 21.29 -0.13
N LYS A 133 6.50 20.86 -1.35
CA LYS A 133 6.08 21.48 -2.61
C LYS A 133 4.60 21.26 -2.94
N GLN A 134 3.93 20.29 -2.31
CA GLN A 134 2.57 19.88 -2.69
C GLN A 134 1.55 21.03 -2.72
N ARG A 135 1.59 21.97 -1.77
CA ARG A 135 0.65 23.11 -1.74
C ARG A 135 0.78 24.02 -2.97
N LYS A 136 2.00 24.14 -3.52
CA LYS A 136 2.29 24.97 -4.69
C LYS A 136 1.90 24.29 -6.00
N TYR A 137 1.97 22.96 -6.08
CA TYR A 137 1.89 22.23 -7.35
C TYR A 137 0.65 21.32 -7.49
N GLY A 138 -0.45 21.60 -6.79
CA GLY A 138 -1.71 20.86 -6.96
C GLY A 138 -2.02 19.82 -5.88
N GLY A 139 -1.54 20.06 -4.66
CA GLY A 139 -1.90 19.32 -3.45
C GLY A 139 -1.48 17.85 -3.46
N SER A 140 -2.30 17.02 -2.81
CA SER A 140 -2.04 15.60 -2.60
C SER A 140 -1.85 14.81 -3.91
N ARG A 141 -2.48 15.23 -5.02
CA ARG A 141 -2.29 14.60 -6.34
C ARG A 141 -0.83 14.70 -6.80
N TYR A 142 -0.21 15.87 -6.67
CA TYR A 142 1.19 16.08 -7.04
C TYR A 142 2.14 15.16 -6.25
N LEU A 143 1.98 15.12 -4.93
CA LEU A 143 2.82 14.27 -4.07
C LEU A 143 2.66 12.78 -4.44
N ARG A 144 1.43 12.33 -4.67
CA ARG A 144 1.14 10.96 -5.12
C ARG A 144 1.84 10.62 -6.43
N ASP A 145 1.84 11.55 -7.39
CA ASP A 145 2.51 11.37 -8.66
C ASP A 145 4.04 11.39 -8.54
N GLU A 146 4.62 12.22 -7.67
CA GLU A 146 6.06 12.22 -7.39
C GLU A 146 6.53 10.94 -6.69
N ILE A 147 5.72 10.39 -5.76
CA ILE A 147 5.99 9.09 -5.13
C ILE A 147 6.06 8.00 -6.20
N VAL A 148 5.06 7.92 -7.09
CA VAL A 148 5.05 6.91 -8.16
C VAL A 148 6.19 7.16 -9.17
N ARG A 149 6.47 8.42 -9.54
CA ARG A 149 7.59 8.77 -10.44
C ARG A 149 8.91 8.35 -9.83
N THR A 150 9.10 8.58 -8.53
CA THR A 150 10.26 8.15 -7.78
C THR A 150 10.39 6.63 -7.77
N ALA A 151 9.31 5.91 -7.47
CA ALA A 151 9.29 4.44 -7.52
C ALA A 151 9.67 3.89 -8.91
N LYS A 152 9.16 4.51 -9.98
CA LYS A 152 9.44 4.08 -11.36
C LYS A 152 10.92 4.13 -11.71
N ARG A 153 11.70 5.08 -11.18
CA ARG A 153 13.15 5.14 -11.43
C ARG A 153 13.88 3.89 -10.97
N PHE A 154 13.37 3.20 -9.96
CA PHE A 154 13.98 1.97 -9.45
C PHE A 154 13.64 0.73 -10.28
N ILE A 155 12.72 0.79 -11.23
CA ILE A 155 12.37 -0.38 -12.06
C ILE A 155 13.62 -0.88 -12.78
N GLY A 156 13.84 -2.18 -12.72
CA GLY A 156 15.02 -2.82 -13.28
C GLY A 156 16.22 -2.83 -12.33
N VAL A 157 16.29 -2.00 -11.29
CA VAL A 157 17.41 -2.04 -10.33
C VAL A 157 17.40 -3.40 -9.61
N PRO A 158 18.51 -4.17 -9.62
CA PRO A 158 18.63 -5.39 -8.85
C PRO A 158 18.46 -5.09 -7.37
N TYR A 159 17.63 -5.87 -6.69
CA TYR A 159 17.44 -5.68 -5.27
C TYR A 159 18.66 -6.18 -4.49
N ARG A 160 19.47 -5.24 -3.95
CA ARG A 160 20.75 -5.50 -3.27
C ARG A 160 20.90 -4.74 -1.94
N TRP A 161 19.86 -4.67 -1.13
CA TRP A 161 19.92 -3.97 0.16
C TRP A 161 20.30 -4.87 1.35
N GLY A 162 21.46 -4.61 1.96
CA GLY A 162 21.87 -4.97 3.33
C GLY A 162 21.98 -6.46 3.73
N GLY A 163 23.20 -6.90 4.07
CA GLY A 163 23.47 -7.82 5.19
C GLY A 163 23.97 -6.98 6.38
N SER A 164 23.95 -7.38 7.66
CA SER A 164 23.71 -8.65 8.40
C SER A 164 22.99 -8.23 9.71
N SER A 165 21.76 -8.59 10.08
CA SER A 165 20.86 -9.72 9.86
C SER A 165 19.40 -9.23 9.93
N PRO A 166 18.48 -9.77 9.11
CA PRO A 166 17.06 -9.71 9.41
C PRO A 166 16.35 -11.05 9.24
N ALA A 167 15.37 -11.29 10.10
CA ALA A 167 14.12 -11.95 9.75
C ALA A 167 13.48 -11.30 8.50
N ARG A 168 14.01 -11.64 7.31
CA ARG A 168 13.40 -12.01 6.01
C ARG A 168 12.21 -11.21 5.42
N GLY A 169 11.73 -10.11 6.00
CA GLY A 169 10.50 -9.38 5.56
C GLY A 169 10.69 -7.93 5.09
N PHE A 170 11.93 -7.54 4.76
CA PHE A 170 12.36 -6.14 4.72
C PHE A 170 12.79 -5.60 3.36
N ASP A 171 12.78 -6.42 2.31
CA ASP A 171 13.31 -6.00 1.02
C ASP A 171 12.35 -5.06 0.28
N CYS A 172 11.10 -5.47 0.19
CA CYS A 172 9.97 -4.68 -0.28
C CYS A 172 9.75 -3.39 0.51
N SER A 173 9.80 -3.46 1.85
CA SER A 173 9.60 -2.30 2.72
C SER A 173 10.78 -1.34 2.73
N GLY A 174 11.98 -1.80 2.37
CA GLY A 174 13.13 -0.92 2.13
C GLY A 174 12.91 -0.04 0.91
N LEU A 175 12.38 -0.60 -0.18
CA LEU A 175 12.03 0.18 -1.37
C LEU A 175 10.98 1.24 -1.06
N THR A 176 9.88 0.87 -0.38
CA THR A 176 8.83 1.85 -0.02
C THR A 176 9.38 2.93 0.89
N MET A 177 10.20 2.57 1.89
CA MET A 177 10.85 3.52 2.78
C MET A 177 11.70 4.52 2.00
N VAL A 178 12.60 4.05 1.13
CA VAL A 178 13.46 4.94 0.33
C VAL A 178 12.64 5.85 -0.59
N VAL A 179 11.64 5.31 -1.28
CA VAL A 179 10.78 6.13 -2.15
C VAL A 179 10.07 7.23 -1.35
N TYR A 180 9.51 6.90 -0.19
CA TYR A 180 8.85 7.89 0.66
C TYR A 180 9.83 8.92 1.23
N GLN A 181 11.02 8.48 1.67
CA GLN A 181 12.05 9.37 2.18
C GLN A 181 12.57 10.34 1.10
N LEU A 182 12.74 9.89 -0.14
CA LEU A 182 13.08 10.78 -1.25
C LEU A 182 12.00 11.84 -1.54
N ASN A 183 10.76 11.59 -1.10
CA ASN A 183 9.64 12.52 -1.18
C ASN A 183 9.37 13.27 0.15
N GLY A 184 10.25 13.14 1.14
CA GLY A 184 10.20 13.89 2.40
C GLY A 184 9.36 13.26 3.51
N LEU A 185 8.98 11.98 3.38
CA LEU A 185 8.14 11.27 4.34
C LEU A 185 8.92 10.14 5.03
N ASN A 186 8.97 10.15 6.36
CA ASN A 186 9.77 9.21 7.15
C ASN A 186 8.97 7.93 7.49
N LEU A 187 8.98 7.00 6.55
CA LEU A 187 8.24 5.75 6.66
C LEU A 187 8.98 4.72 7.54
N PRO A 188 8.29 3.93 8.40
CA PRO A 188 8.93 2.88 9.19
C PRO A 188 9.65 1.82 8.34
N ARG A 189 10.69 1.19 8.90
CA ARG A 189 11.56 0.25 8.17
C ARG A 189 10.87 -1.06 7.74
N SER A 190 9.94 -1.60 8.55
CA SER A 190 9.30 -2.91 8.30
C SER A 190 7.94 -2.78 7.64
N SER A 191 7.58 -3.71 6.75
CA SER A 191 6.27 -3.75 6.10
C SER A 191 5.11 -3.80 7.12
N ARG A 192 5.29 -4.49 8.24
CA ARG A 192 4.32 -4.54 9.35
C ARG A 192 4.15 -3.20 10.05
N ALA A 193 5.25 -2.51 10.33
CA ALA A 193 5.20 -1.18 10.94
C ALA A 193 4.62 -0.15 9.98
N GLN A 194 4.96 -0.24 8.69
CA GLN A 194 4.30 0.54 7.64
C GLN A 194 2.80 0.30 7.68
N TYR A 195 2.34 -0.95 7.59
CA TYR A 195 0.92 -1.27 7.61
C TYR A 195 0.16 -0.72 8.83
N ARG A 196 0.79 -0.71 10.01
CA ARG A 196 0.19 -0.15 11.24
C ARG A 196 0.17 1.38 11.28
N ALA A 197 1.15 2.04 10.66
CA ALA A 197 1.31 3.48 10.71
C ALA A 197 0.49 4.25 9.66
N GLY A 198 -0.12 3.54 8.70
CA GLY A 198 -0.88 4.17 7.62
C GLY A 198 -2.39 4.03 7.79
N THR A 199 -3.13 5.01 7.30
CA THR A 199 -4.60 5.02 7.35
C THR A 199 -5.16 3.98 6.38
N PRO A 200 -6.08 3.10 6.81
CA PRO A 200 -6.72 2.13 5.91
C PRO A 200 -7.40 2.80 4.71
N VAL A 201 -7.22 2.23 3.53
CA VAL A 201 -7.90 2.65 2.30
C VAL A 201 -8.72 1.47 1.77
N ARG A 202 -9.99 1.72 1.44
CA ARG A 202 -10.85 0.71 0.83
C ARG A 202 -10.33 0.37 -0.56
N ARG A 203 -10.50 -0.88 -1.00
CA ARG A 203 -9.90 -1.36 -2.26
C ARG A 203 -10.29 -0.54 -3.50
N ARG A 204 -11.50 0.02 -3.53
CA ARG A 204 -12.00 0.88 -4.62
C ARG A 204 -11.51 2.33 -4.55
N GLU A 205 -10.96 2.74 -3.41
CA GLU A 205 -10.49 4.11 -3.13
C GLU A 205 -8.96 4.21 -3.22
N ILE A 206 -8.26 3.10 -3.51
CA ILE A 206 -6.79 3.08 -3.60
C ILE A 206 -6.35 4.06 -4.67
N SER A 207 -5.51 4.99 -4.25
CA SER A 207 -4.95 6.04 -5.08
C SER A 207 -3.47 5.84 -5.28
N ARG A 208 -2.95 6.43 -6.37
CA ARG A 208 -1.51 6.42 -6.66
C ARG A 208 -0.71 6.85 -5.43
N GLY A 209 0.42 6.20 -5.22
CA GLY A 209 1.27 6.43 -4.06
C GLY A 209 0.83 5.68 -2.81
N ASP A 210 -0.39 5.14 -2.69
CA ASP A 210 -0.76 4.29 -1.55
C ASP A 210 0.10 3.01 -1.52
N LEU A 211 0.26 2.44 -0.33
CA LEU A 211 0.93 1.15 -0.18
C LEU A 211 -0.08 0.02 -0.14
N VAL A 212 0.19 -1.04 -0.90
CA VAL A 212 -0.60 -2.28 -0.92
C VAL A 212 0.18 -3.40 -0.22
N PHE A 213 -0.49 -4.16 0.64
CA PHE A 213 0.15 -5.11 1.55
C PHE A 213 -0.36 -6.53 1.31
N PHE A 214 0.54 -7.51 1.50
CA PHE A 214 0.26 -8.90 1.18
C PHE A 214 0.85 -9.89 2.19
N ALA A 215 0.26 -11.09 2.25
CA ALA A 215 0.75 -12.28 2.95
C ALA A 215 1.49 -13.24 1.99
N THR A 216 2.60 -12.80 1.38
CA THR A 216 3.36 -13.65 0.43
C THR A 216 4.10 -14.79 1.09
N SER A 217 4.41 -14.70 2.39
CA SER A 217 4.94 -15.81 3.18
C SER A 217 3.85 -16.75 3.71
N GLY A 218 2.59 -16.60 3.30
CA GLY A 218 1.45 -17.37 3.80
C GLY A 218 0.80 -16.78 5.07
N GLY A 219 -0.34 -17.36 5.46
CA GLY A 219 -1.13 -16.94 6.61
C GLY A 219 -1.82 -15.58 6.44
N SER A 220 -2.07 -14.90 7.57
CA SER A 220 -2.80 -13.62 7.64
C SER A 220 -1.92 -12.41 7.96
N ARG A 221 -0.61 -12.61 8.12
CA ARG A 221 0.33 -11.56 8.55
C ARG A 221 0.99 -10.87 7.35
N VAL A 222 1.11 -9.55 7.43
CA VAL A 222 1.88 -8.76 6.45
C VAL A 222 3.30 -9.29 6.35
N SER A 223 3.69 -9.66 5.13
CA SER A 223 5.03 -10.12 4.77
C SER A 223 5.58 -9.41 3.53
N HIS A 224 4.73 -8.71 2.77
CA HIS A 224 5.13 -7.98 1.58
C HIS A 224 4.38 -6.67 1.39
N VAL A 225 5.01 -5.72 0.70
CA VAL A 225 4.45 -4.40 0.41
C VAL A 225 4.85 -3.92 -0.99
N GLY A 226 3.99 -3.14 -1.63
CA GLY A 226 4.28 -2.45 -2.89
C GLY A 226 3.62 -1.08 -2.94
N ILE A 227 4.08 -0.24 -3.87
CA ILE A 227 3.57 1.12 -4.10
C ILE A 227 2.56 1.05 -5.22
N TYR A 228 1.30 1.37 -4.94
CA TYR A 228 0.26 1.41 -5.95
C TYR A 228 0.55 2.51 -6.97
N SER A 229 0.66 2.10 -8.22
CA SER A 229 1.02 2.96 -9.36
C SER A 229 -0.19 3.36 -10.21
N GLY A 230 -1.41 3.00 -9.80
CA GLY A 230 -2.64 3.21 -10.57
C GLY A 230 -3.02 2.00 -11.44
N ASN A 231 -4.25 2.03 -11.95
CA ASN A 231 -4.77 1.05 -12.92
C ASN A 231 -4.61 -0.41 -12.48
N GLY A 232 -4.81 -0.70 -11.18
CA GLY A 232 -4.66 -2.04 -10.64
C GLY A 232 -3.21 -2.54 -10.55
N ARG A 233 -2.20 -1.69 -10.75
CA ARG A 233 -0.78 -2.07 -10.79
C ARG A 233 0.01 -1.50 -9.62
N PHE A 234 1.06 -2.20 -9.19
CA PHE A 234 1.94 -1.75 -8.12
C PHE A 234 3.41 -2.06 -8.40
N ILE A 235 4.30 -1.21 -7.89
CA ILE A 235 5.76 -1.34 -7.99
C ILE A 235 6.29 -1.93 -6.69
N HIS A 236 7.15 -2.94 -6.78
CA HIS A 236 7.70 -3.62 -5.60
C HIS A 236 9.07 -4.24 -5.88
N ALA A 237 9.80 -4.54 -4.82
CA ALA A 237 10.93 -5.46 -4.83
C ALA A 237 10.40 -6.87 -4.48
N PRO A 238 10.29 -7.81 -5.43
CA PRO A 238 9.57 -9.07 -5.22
C PRO A 238 10.27 -10.03 -4.25
N SER A 239 11.60 -10.10 -4.31
CA SER A 239 12.44 -10.90 -3.40
C SER A 239 13.91 -10.55 -3.65
N LYS A 240 14.78 -10.94 -2.71
CA LYS A 240 16.25 -10.94 -2.90
C LYS A 240 16.66 -11.52 -4.26
N GLY A 241 17.63 -10.87 -4.91
CA GLY A 241 18.19 -11.29 -6.20
C GLY A 241 17.35 -10.95 -7.43
N LYS A 242 16.07 -10.60 -7.25
CA LYS A 242 15.21 -10.15 -8.35
C LYS A 242 15.29 -8.65 -8.55
N ARG A 243 14.86 -8.20 -9.72
CA ARG A 243 14.78 -6.78 -10.07
C ARG A 243 13.44 -6.20 -9.62
N ILE A 244 13.48 -4.93 -9.22
CA ILE A 244 12.28 -4.14 -8.94
C ILE A 244 11.45 -4.06 -10.21
N ARG A 245 10.14 -4.29 -10.08
CA ARG A 245 9.23 -4.41 -11.22
C ARG A 245 7.82 -3.96 -10.88
N THR A 246 6.96 -3.99 -11.89
CA THR A 246 5.52 -3.73 -11.73
C THR A 246 4.75 -5.04 -11.88
N ASP A 247 3.88 -5.34 -10.92
CA ASP A 247 2.94 -6.47 -10.98
C ASP A 247 1.48 -5.97 -10.87
N SER A 248 0.52 -6.84 -11.19
CA SER A 248 -0.91 -6.53 -11.16
C SER A 248 -1.59 -7.06 -9.89
N LEU A 249 -2.50 -6.27 -9.30
CA LEU A 249 -3.40 -6.69 -8.21
C LEU A 249 -4.44 -7.73 -8.65
N SER A 250 -4.68 -7.87 -9.97
CA SER A 250 -5.56 -8.90 -10.54
C SER A 250 -4.86 -10.25 -10.72
N ASN A 251 -3.52 -10.29 -10.66
CA ASN A 251 -2.78 -11.55 -10.73
C ASN A 251 -3.21 -12.46 -9.57
N ARG A 252 -3.57 -13.71 -9.88
CA ARG A 252 -4.13 -14.68 -8.92
C ARG A 252 -3.27 -14.82 -7.65
N TYR A 253 -1.94 -14.81 -7.79
CA TYR A 253 -1.02 -14.91 -6.67
C TYR A 253 -1.20 -13.75 -5.67
N PHE A 254 -1.19 -12.51 -6.16
CA PHE A 254 -1.33 -11.31 -5.34
C PHE A 254 -2.77 -11.09 -4.87
N LYS A 255 -3.77 -11.39 -5.73
CA LYS A 255 -5.19 -11.31 -5.39
C LYS A 255 -5.50 -12.14 -4.14
N ASN A 256 -5.04 -13.39 -4.11
CA ASN A 256 -5.29 -14.32 -3.01
C ASN A 256 -4.51 -13.99 -1.72
N ARG A 257 -3.55 -13.07 -1.78
CA ARG A 257 -2.67 -12.71 -0.67
C ARG A 257 -2.86 -11.27 -0.20
N TYR A 258 -3.81 -10.54 -0.78
CA TYR A 258 -4.04 -9.14 -0.50
C TYR A 258 -4.60 -8.94 0.91
N LEU A 259 -3.94 -8.10 1.72
CA LEU A 259 -4.33 -7.81 3.10
C LEU A 259 -4.92 -6.41 3.29
N GLY A 260 -4.82 -5.54 2.28
CA GLY A 260 -5.31 -4.17 2.36
C GLY A 260 -4.33 -3.14 1.81
N ALA A 261 -4.78 -1.89 1.79
CA ALA A 261 -4.00 -0.74 1.37
C ALA A 261 -3.96 0.32 2.47
N ARG A 262 -2.87 1.07 2.53
CA ARG A 262 -2.69 2.21 3.45
C ARG A 262 -2.29 3.47 2.70
N THR A 263 -2.86 4.60 3.08
CA THR A 263 -2.41 5.93 2.67
C THR A 263 -1.58 6.57 3.77
N TYR A 264 -0.64 7.40 3.34
CA TYR A 264 0.13 8.32 4.18
C TYR A 264 0.16 9.74 3.59
N VAL A 265 -0.63 9.94 2.53
CA VAL A 265 -0.82 11.23 1.87
C VAL A 265 -2.22 11.68 2.21
N ASN A 266 -2.29 12.71 3.06
CA ASN A 266 -3.51 13.39 3.44
C ASN A 266 -3.53 14.74 2.71
#